data_AF-A0AAI9AGH3-F1
#
_entry.id   AF-A0AAI9AGH3-F1
#
_cell.length_a   1.000
_cell.length_b   1.000
_cell.length_c   1.000
_cell.angle_alpha   90.00
_cell.angle_beta   90.00
_cell.angle_gamma   90.00
#
_symmetry.space_group_name_H-M   'P 1'
#
loop_
_entity.id
_entity.type
_entity.pdbx_description
1 polymer ?
#
loop_
_entity_poly.entity_id
_entity_poly.type
_entity_poly.pdbx_seq_one_letter_code
_entity_poly.pdbx_strand_id
1 'polypeptide(L)'
;MQDAIAKKDYKRAMAILDKIFSPSFLPYDDVNAIMFKDVKQIVKTKEDLENILLSTKVAVENKDELIEFFEMLLRYGFKENAISYFEEIIKDIEDIELIDGFNLLLK
;
A
#
# COMPACT_ATOMS: atom_id res chain seq x y z
N MET A 1 -15.54 -21.87 -8.28
CA MET A 1 -14.97 -21.90 -6.91
C MET A 1 -13.87 -20.88 -6.73
N GLN A 2 -12.92 -20.75 -7.66
CA GLN A 2 -11.83 -19.74 -7.59
C GLN A 2 -12.35 -18.29 -7.43
N ASP A 3 -13.40 -17.89 -8.15
CA ASP A 3 -13.96 -16.53 -8.04
C ASP A 3 -14.57 -16.19 -6.67
N ALA A 4 -15.12 -17.19 -5.96
CA ALA A 4 -15.73 -16.98 -4.66
C ALA A 4 -14.66 -16.81 -3.56
N ILE A 5 -13.51 -17.48 -3.73
CA ILE A 5 -12.34 -17.34 -2.85
C ILE A 5 -11.70 -15.97 -3.09
N ALA A 6 -11.42 -15.61 -4.34
CA ALA A 6 -10.87 -14.31 -4.71
C ALA A 6 -11.74 -13.12 -4.23
N LYS A 7 -13.07 -13.21 -4.33
CA LYS A 7 -13.99 -12.18 -3.80
C LYS A 7 -13.99 -12.10 -2.27
N LYS A 8 -13.74 -13.22 -1.58
CA LYS A 8 -13.69 -13.26 -0.11
C LYS A 8 -12.40 -12.64 0.41
N ASP A 9 -11.28 -12.88 -0.27
CA ASP A 9 -9.99 -12.28 0.06
C ASP A 9 -9.96 -10.78 -0.23
N TYR A 10 -10.57 -10.34 -1.33
CA TYR A 10 -10.77 -8.93 -1.63
C TYR A 10 -11.61 -8.19 -0.57
N LYS A 11 -12.72 -8.80 -0.12
CA LYS A 11 -13.54 -8.20 0.96
C LYS A 11 -12.77 -8.04 2.26
N ARG A 12 -11.90 -9.00 2.60
CA ARG A 12 -11.05 -8.92 3.79
C ARG A 12 -10.00 -7.83 3.65
N ALA A 13 -9.31 -7.75 2.51
CA ALA A 13 -8.37 -6.67 2.21
C ALA A 13 -9.05 -5.30 2.31
N MET A 14 -10.28 -5.17 1.78
CA MET A 14 -11.04 -3.92 1.88
C MET A 14 -11.45 -3.55 3.30
N ALA A 15 -11.83 -4.52 4.13
CA ALA A 15 -12.15 -4.28 5.54
C ALA A 15 -10.91 -3.87 6.36
N ILE A 16 -9.75 -4.44 6.03
CA ILE A 16 -8.45 -4.04 6.56
C ILE A 16 -8.15 -2.59 6.19
N LEU A 17 -8.31 -2.24 4.91
CA LEU A 17 -8.15 -0.85 4.45
C LEU A 17 -9.15 0.08 5.13
N ASP A 18 -10.41 -0.29 5.29
CA ASP A 18 -11.39 0.55 6.00
C ASP A 18 -11.00 0.81 7.47
N LYS A 19 -10.38 -0.17 8.15
CA LYS A 19 -9.84 0.01 9.50
C LYS A 19 -8.61 0.94 9.52
N ILE A 20 -7.71 0.80 8.54
CA ILE A 20 -6.54 1.69 8.35
C ILE A 20 -7.00 3.14 8.21
N PHE A 21 -8.09 3.40 7.48
CA PHE A 21 -8.58 4.74 7.15
C PHE A 21 -9.64 5.31 8.12
N SER A 22 -9.74 4.80 9.35
CA SER A 22 -10.41 5.55 10.42
C SER A 22 -9.73 6.93 10.57
N PRO A 23 -10.44 7.99 11.02
CA PRO A 23 -10.07 9.40 10.81
C PRO A 23 -8.75 9.87 11.49
N SER A 24 -8.00 8.95 12.07
CA SER A 24 -6.68 9.11 12.67
C SER A 24 -5.51 8.71 11.76
N PHE A 25 -5.73 8.34 10.49
CA PHE A 25 -4.64 8.13 9.54
C PHE A 25 -4.03 9.50 9.18
N LEU A 26 -3.06 9.92 9.98
CA LEU A 26 -2.36 11.18 9.81
C LEU A 26 -1.54 11.15 8.52
N PRO A 27 -1.43 12.29 7.83
CA PRO A 27 -0.54 12.40 6.68
C PRO A 27 0.88 12.09 7.15
N TYR A 28 1.59 11.25 6.41
CA TYR A 28 3.02 11.05 6.59
C TYR A 28 3.70 12.42 6.41
N ASP A 29 3.98 13.10 7.52
CA ASP A 29 4.66 14.40 7.54
C ASP A 29 6.17 14.15 7.46
N ASP A 30 6.59 13.51 6.36
CA ASP A 30 7.99 13.29 6.06
C ASP A 30 8.40 14.31 5.01
N VAL A 31 9.13 15.33 5.44
CA VAL A 31 9.51 16.53 4.66
C VAL A 31 10.27 16.19 3.36
N ASN A 32 10.72 14.94 3.21
CA ASN A 32 11.45 14.43 2.06
C ASN A 32 10.66 13.44 1.19
N ALA A 33 9.36 13.24 1.43
CA ALA A 33 8.52 12.34 0.64
C ALA A 33 8.00 13.00 -0.65
N ILE A 34 7.86 12.21 -1.71
CA ILE A 34 7.18 12.60 -2.94
C ILE A 34 5.71 12.18 -2.87
N MET A 35 4.79 13.07 -3.27
CA MET A 35 3.37 12.74 -3.30
C MET A 35 3.06 11.77 -4.43
N PHE A 36 2.19 10.78 -4.17
CA PHE A 36 1.83 9.77 -5.17
C PHE A 36 1.22 10.36 -6.45
N LYS A 37 0.47 11.46 -6.33
CA LYS A 37 -0.03 12.22 -7.49
C LYS A 37 1.08 12.70 -8.44
N ASP A 38 2.26 12.99 -7.91
CA ASP A 38 3.43 13.40 -8.70
C ASP A 38 4.17 12.17 -9.25
N VAL A 39 4.27 11.10 -8.45
CA VAL A 39 4.80 9.80 -8.89
C VAL A 39 4.06 9.31 -10.14
N LYS A 40 2.72 9.40 -10.17
CA LYS A 40 1.92 9.02 -11.35
C LYS A 40 2.30 9.77 -12.63
N GLN A 41 2.79 11.00 -12.51
CA GLN A 41 3.21 11.80 -13.66
C GLN A 41 4.61 11.41 -14.12
N ILE A 42 5.51 11.07 -13.19
CA ILE A 42 6.92 10.73 -13.44
C ILE A 42 7.08 9.30 -13.93
N VAL A 43 6.42 8.34 -13.29
CA VAL A 43 6.59 6.92 -13.57
C VAL A 43 5.94 6.55 -14.90
N LYS A 44 6.77 6.14 -15.87
CA LYS A 44 6.33 5.53 -17.14
C LYS A 44 6.88 4.12 -17.30
N THR A 45 8.02 3.86 -16.70
CA THR A 45 8.74 2.59 -16.77
C THR A 45 8.95 1.98 -15.39
N LYS A 46 9.39 0.72 -15.37
CA LYS A 46 9.79 0.06 -14.14
C LYS A 46 10.97 0.77 -13.47
N GLU A 47 11.93 1.23 -14.26
CA GLU A 47 13.14 1.89 -13.80
C GLU A 47 12.84 3.24 -13.13
N ASP A 48 11.86 4.00 -13.63
CA ASP A 48 11.41 5.25 -12.98
C ASP A 48 10.91 4.98 -11.56
N LEU A 49 10.09 3.92 -11.40
CA LEU A 49 9.56 3.53 -10.10
C LEU A 49 10.67 3.02 -9.17
N GLU A 50 11.60 2.22 -9.70
CA GLU A 50 12.78 1.76 -8.93
C GLU A 50 13.60 2.93 -8.40
N ASN A 51 13.89 3.91 -9.25
CA ASN A 51 14.65 5.10 -8.88
C ASN A 51 13.94 5.91 -7.78
N ILE A 52 12.62 6.05 -7.86
CA ILE A 52 11.83 6.72 -6.82
C ILE A 52 11.94 5.95 -5.50
N LEU A 53 11.68 4.64 -5.52
CA LEU A 53 11.69 3.79 -4.32
C LEU A 53 13.06 3.72 -3.63
N LEU A 54 14.15 3.90 -4.38
CA LEU A 54 15.52 3.97 -3.84
C LEU A 54 15.86 5.35 -3.26
N SER A 55 15.23 6.42 -3.75
CA SER A 55 15.64 7.80 -3.47
C SER A 55 14.76 8.50 -2.45
N THR A 56 13.48 8.15 -2.36
CA THR A 56 12.50 8.87 -1.54
C THR A 56 11.32 7.98 -1.14
N LYS A 57 10.63 8.34 -0.05
CA LYS A 57 9.36 7.73 0.32
C LYS A 57 8.22 8.32 -0.51
N VAL A 58 7.20 7.52 -0.79
CA VAL A 58 5.99 7.94 -1.46
C VAL A 58 4.91 8.20 -0.42
N ALA A 59 4.45 9.45 -0.33
CA ALA A 59 3.34 9.85 0.51
C ALA A 59 2.01 9.73 -0.25
N VAL A 60 0.97 9.25 0.42
CA VAL A 60 -0.40 9.13 -0.10
C VAL A 60 -1.35 9.91 0.80
N GLU A 61 -2.37 10.54 0.20
CA GLU A 61 -3.31 11.39 0.94
C GLU A 61 -4.58 10.64 1.36
N ASN A 62 -4.91 9.53 0.70
CA ASN A 62 -6.16 8.81 0.91
C ASN A 62 -6.07 7.32 0.53
N LYS A 63 -7.16 6.60 0.82
CA LYS A 63 -7.30 5.16 0.56
C LYS A 63 -7.15 4.78 -0.90
N ASP A 64 -7.75 5.55 -1.79
CA ASP A 64 -7.72 5.24 -3.21
C ASP A 64 -6.30 5.39 -3.76
N GLU A 65 -5.56 6.42 -3.34
CA GLU A 65 -4.15 6.59 -3.68
C GLU A 65 -3.26 5.47 -3.14
N LEU A 66 -3.52 4.99 -1.92
CA LEU A 66 -2.77 3.86 -1.37
C LEU A 66 -3.00 2.58 -2.18
N ILE A 67 -4.26 2.30 -2.54
CA ILE A 67 -4.61 1.13 -3.37
C ILE A 67 -3.93 1.25 -4.74
N GLU A 68 -4.07 2.40 -5.40
CA GLU A 68 -3.43 2.67 -6.70
C GLU A 68 -1.91 2.51 -6.62
N PHE A 69 -1.28 2.97 -5.53
CA PHE A 69 0.16 2.81 -5.33
C PHE A 69 0.55 1.34 -5.18
N PHE A 70 -0.16 0.56 -4.37
CA PHE A 70 0.10 -0.88 -4.26
C PHE A 70 -0.12 -1.62 -5.58
N GLU A 71 -1.17 -1.29 -6.33
CA GLU A 71 -1.39 -1.85 -7.67
C GLU A 71 -0.23 -1.52 -8.60
N MET A 72 0.30 -0.29 -8.55
CA MET A 72 1.47 0.12 -9.32
C MET A 72 2.71 -0.71 -8.94
N LEU A 73 3.00 -0.87 -7.66
CA LEU A 73 4.11 -1.69 -7.17
C LEU A 73 4.00 -3.13 -7.67
N LEU A 74 2.83 -3.75 -7.52
CA LEU A 74 2.59 -5.13 -7.95
C LEU A 74 2.69 -5.27 -9.47
N ARG A 75 2.15 -4.32 -10.24
CA ARG A 75 2.20 -4.32 -11.71
C ARG A 75 3.63 -4.30 -12.24
N TYR A 76 4.53 -3.57 -11.58
CA TYR A 76 5.95 -3.50 -11.97
C TYR A 76 6.83 -4.57 -11.28
N GLY A 77 6.24 -5.43 -10.45
CA GLY A 77 6.92 -6.56 -9.81
C GLY A 77 7.64 -6.22 -8.50
N PHE A 78 7.36 -5.09 -7.88
CA PHE A 78 7.92 -4.64 -6.60
C PHE A 78 7.12 -5.17 -5.40
N LYS A 79 6.90 -6.49 -5.37
CA LYS A 79 6.08 -7.14 -4.32
C LYS A 79 6.69 -6.94 -2.92
N GLU A 80 8.01 -7.01 -2.79
CA GLU A 80 8.68 -6.84 -1.50
C GLU A 80 8.53 -5.42 -0.98
N ASN A 81 8.71 -4.40 -1.83
CA ASN A 81 8.45 -3.01 -1.46
C ASN A 81 6.99 -2.79 -1.05
N ALA A 82 6.03 -3.41 -1.73
CA ALA A 82 4.62 -3.34 -1.35
C ALA A 82 4.38 -3.92 0.05
N ILE A 83 5.00 -5.06 0.37
CA ILE A 83 4.92 -5.64 1.71
C ILE A 83 5.56 -4.70 2.74
N SER A 84 6.75 -4.17 2.48
CA SER A 84 7.43 -3.25 3.41
C SER A 84 6.63 -1.99 3.68
N TYR A 85 6.06 -1.34 2.66
CA TYR A 85 5.18 -0.18 2.86
C TYR A 85 3.97 -0.52 3.71
N PHE A 86 3.36 -1.67 3.45
CA PHE A 86 2.21 -2.13 4.21
C PHE A 86 2.57 -2.44 5.66
N GLU A 87 3.72 -3.05 5.92
CA GLU A 87 4.24 -3.29 7.28
C GLU A 87 4.54 -1.99 8.02
N GLU A 88 5.07 -0.96 7.36
CA GLU A 88 5.23 0.38 7.95
C GLU A 88 3.87 0.97 8.35
N ILE A 89 2.89 0.90 7.44
CA ILE A 89 1.52 1.37 7.69
C ILE A 89 0.87 0.62 8.87
N ILE A 90 1.04 -0.71 8.95
CA ILE A 90 0.49 -1.48 10.07
C ILE A 90 1.27 -1.23 11.36
N LYS A 91 2.59 -0.99 11.33
CA LYS A 91 3.34 -0.66 12.56
C LYS A 91 2.81 0.61 13.22
N ASP A 92 2.34 1.57 12.43
CA ASP A 92 1.71 2.79 12.92
C ASP A 92 0.28 2.56 13.44
N ILE A 93 -0.27 1.35 13.22
CA ILE A 93 -1.59 0.93 13.69
C ILE A 93 -1.39 -0.14 14.79
N GLU A 94 -1.64 0.20 16.05
CA GLU A 94 -1.60 -0.75 17.18
C GLU A 94 -2.75 -1.79 17.15
N ASP A 95 -2.95 -2.52 16.03
CA ASP A 95 -4.06 -3.46 15.89
C ASP A 95 -3.57 -4.82 15.35
N ILE A 96 -3.29 -5.72 16.28
CA ILE A 96 -2.82 -7.10 16.08
C ILE A 96 -3.71 -7.89 15.11
N GLU A 97 -5.01 -7.56 14.99
CA GLU A 97 -5.93 -8.21 14.06
C GLU A 97 -5.59 -7.96 12.58
N LEU A 98 -4.94 -6.84 12.25
CA LEU A 98 -4.53 -6.48 10.89
C LEU A 98 -3.34 -7.33 10.41
N ILE A 99 -2.36 -7.56 11.31
CA ILE A 99 -1.17 -8.36 11.05
C ILE A 99 -1.56 -9.82 10.77
N ASP A 100 -2.46 -10.37 11.56
CA ASP A 100 -2.96 -11.74 11.37
C ASP A 100 -3.79 -11.90 10.08
N GLY A 101 -4.56 -10.87 9.71
CA GLY A 101 -5.33 -10.85 8.47
C GLY A 101 -4.47 -10.95 7.21
N PHE A 102 -3.28 -10.33 7.21
CA PHE A 102 -2.37 -10.33 6.06
C PHE A 102 -1.51 -11.60 5.97
N ASN A 103 -1.07 -12.14 7.10
CA ASN A 103 -0.37 -13.43 7.13
C ASN A 103 -1.19 -14.58 6.51
N LEU A 104 -2.52 -14.44 6.51
CA LEU A 104 -3.42 -15.37 5.82
C LEU A 104 -3.48 -15.17 4.30
N LEU A 105 -3.17 -13.98 3.78
CA LEU A 105 -3.18 -13.65 2.35
C LEU A 105 -1.87 -14.00 1.65
N LEU A 106 -0.78 -14.18 2.39
CA LEU A 106 0.54 -14.57 1.87
C LEU A 106 0.75 -16.10 1.79
N LYS A 107 -0.22 -16.91 2.24
CA LYS A 107 -0.21 -18.37 2.12
C LYS A 107 -0.77 -18.87 0.79
#